data_AF-A0A399XI89-F1
#
_entry.id   AF-A0A399XI89-F1
#
_cell.length_a   1.000
_cell.length_b   1.000
_cell.length_c   1.000
_cell.angle_alpha   90.00
_cell.angle_beta   90.00
_cell.angle_gamma   90.00
#
_symmetry.space_group_name_H-M   'P 1'
#
loop_
_entity.id
_entity.type
_entity.pdbx_description
1 polymer ?
#
loop_
_entity_poly.entity_id
_entity_poly.type
_entity_poly.pdbx_seq_one_letter_code
_entity_poly.pdbx_strand_id
1 'polypeptide(L)' 'MDRPTRFENHRYLGDKRKQVVYDVDAIEPGDEEIIDELMATEQFISFAPDTLPEARNRGYRLWSRQAPAVEEQASE' A
#
# COMPACT_ATOMS: atom_id res chain seq x y z
N MET A 1 10.39 13.98 2.75
CA MET A 1 10.80 13.28 1.51
C MET A 1 9.86 13.76 0.42
N ASP A 2 10.41 14.27 -0.68
CA ASP A 2 9.62 14.68 -1.85
C ASP A 2 8.94 13.43 -2.43
N ARG A 3 7.64 13.51 -2.70
CA ARG A 3 6.88 12.42 -3.31
C ARG A 3 7.55 12.09 -4.63
N PRO A 4 7.93 10.82 -4.92
CA PRO A 4 8.50 10.50 -6.21
C PRO A 4 7.44 10.85 -7.27
N THR A 5 7.81 11.70 -8.23
CA THR A 5 6.92 12.32 -9.25
C THR A 5 6.09 11.29 -10.03
N ARG A 6 6.44 10.00 -9.94
CA ARG A 6 5.72 8.88 -10.57
C ARG A 6 4.45 8.44 -9.80
N PHE A 7 4.22 8.94 -8.59
CA PHE A 7 3.08 8.57 -7.73
C PHE A 7 2.07 9.71 -7.50
N GLU A 8 2.12 10.79 -8.29
CA GLU A 8 1.27 11.98 -8.08
C GLU A 8 -0.24 11.68 -8.05
N ASN A 9 -0.69 10.56 -8.62
CA ASN A 9 -2.12 10.22 -8.73
C ASN A 9 -2.53 8.89 -8.08
N HIS A 10 -1.61 8.12 -7.48
CA HIS A 10 -1.90 6.80 -6.91
C HIS A 10 -1.14 6.57 -5.59
N ARG A 11 -1.86 6.68 -4.48
CA ARG A 11 -1.40 6.38 -3.12
C ARG A 11 -1.48 4.90 -2.79
N TYR A 12 -2.47 4.17 -3.32
CA TYR A 12 -2.64 2.74 -3.01
C TYR A 12 -2.33 1.85 -4.21
N LEU A 13 -1.32 0.99 -4.05
CA LEU A 13 -0.92 0.00 -5.05
C LEU A 13 -1.23 -1.42 -4.57
N GLY A 14 -2.08 -2.13 -5.29
CA GLY A 14 -2.41 -3.53 -5.04
C GLY A 14 -1.46 -4.47 -5.77
N ASP A 15 -0.81 -5.39 -5.06
CA ASP A 15 -0.11 -6.53 -5.65
C ASP A 15 -1.11 -7.62 -6.03
N LYS A 16 -1.21 -7.90 -7.34
CA LYS A 16 -2.13 -8.90 -7.91
C LYS A 16 -1.79 -10.33 -7.49
N ARG A 17 -0.54 -10.63 -7.18
CA ARG A 17 -0.03 -11.96 -6.83
C ARG A 17 -0.41 -12.33 -5.39
N LYS A 18 -0.38 -11.35 -4.49
CA LYS A 18 -0.58 -11.57 -3.04
C LYS A 18 -1.92 -11.05 -2.51
N GLN A 19 -2.68 -10.31 -3.30
CA GLN A 19 -3.87 -9.57 -2.84
C GLN A 19 -3.56 -8.67 -1.64
N VAL A 20 -2.39 -8.01 -1.70
CA VAL A 20 -1.94 -7.06 -0.68
C VAL A 20 -1.94 -5.66 -1.28
N VAL A 21 -2.37 -4.67 -0.51
CA VAL A 21 -2.29 -3.26 -0.88
C VAL A 21 -1.21 -2.57 -0.05
N TYR A 22 -0.40 -1.77 -0.74
CA TYR A 22 0.67 -0.96 -0.17
C TYR A 22 0.27 0.52 -0.25
N ASP A 23 0.45 1.25 0.85
CA ASP A 23 0.30 2.71 0.90
C ASP A 23 1.66 3.34 0.56
N VAL A 24 1.77 3.98 -0.61
CA VAL A 24 3.01 4.60 -1.09
C VAL A 24 3.42 5.78 -0.20
N ASP A 25 2.47 6.47 0.44
CA ASP A 25 2.78 7.58 1.35
C ASP A 25 3.23 7.10 2.73
N ALA A 26 2.88 5.87 3.11
CA ALA A 26 3.26 5.27 4.39
C ALA A 26 4.31 4.16 4.24
N ILE A 27 4.99 4.07 3.09
CA ILE A 27 6.08 3.11 2.91
C ILE A 27 7.33 3.61 3.64
N GLU A 28 7.98 2.73 4.38
CA GLU A 28 9.26 3.06 5.01
C GLU A 28 10.38 3.04 3.96
N PRO A 29 11.43 3.88 4.11
CA PRO A 29 12.52 3.95 3.14
C PRO A 29 13.32 2.64 2.96
N GLY A 30 13.17 1.68 3.88
CA GLY A 30 13.75 0.33 3.74
C GLY A 30 12.95 -0.60 2.82
N ASP A 31 11.72 -0.23 2.45
CA ASP A 31 10.75 -1.10 1.77
C ASP A 31 10.30 -0.55 0.41
N GLU A 32 10.91 0.55 -0.06
CA GLU A 32 10.62 1.17 -1.37
C GLU A 32 10.89 0.21 -2.55
N GLU A 33 11.82 -0.74 -2.39
CA GLU A 33 12.12 -1.79 -3.39
C GLU A 33 10.90 -2.63 -3.75
N ILE A 34 9.96 -2.83 -2.80
CA ILE A 34 8.72 -3.58 -3.06
C ILE A 34 7.90 -2.88 -4.15
N ILE A 35 7.81 -1.54 -4.07
CA ILE A 35 7.08 -0.75 -5.05
C ILE A 35 7.83 -0.73 -6.38
N ASP A 36 9.16 -0.60 -6.36
CA ASP A 36 9.97 -0.63 -7.58
C ASP A 36 9.83 -1.98 -8.31
N GLU A 37 9.88 -3.11 -7.59
CA GLU A 37 9.65 -4.46 -8.15
C GLU A 37 8.23 -4.57 -8.76
N LEU A 38 7.21 -4.09 -8.06
CA LEU A 38 5.84 -4.13 -8.56
C LEU A 38 5.69 -3.34 -9.86
N MET A 39 6.33 -2.17 -9.94
CA MET A 39 6.36 -1.34 -11.14
C MET A 39 7.14 -1.99 -12.27
N ALA A 40 8.34 -2.52 -12.00
CA ALA A 40 9.19 -3.19 -12.97
C ALA A 40 8.54 -4.45 -13.55
N THR A 41 7.75 -5.15 -12.74
CA THR A 41 7.03 -6.36 -13.15
C THR A 41 5.63 -6.08 -13.71
N GLU A 42 5.14 -4.85 -13.61
CA GLU A 42 3.78 -4.43 -14.00
C GLU A 42 2.68 -5.30 -13.35
N GLN A 43 2.98 -5.88 -12.18
CA GLN A 43 2.10 -6.78 -11.45
C GLN A 43 1.31 -6.08 -10.34
N PHE A 44 1.05 -4.78 -10.53
CA PHE A 44 0.23 -3.96 -9.66
C PHE A 44 -1.15 -3.64 -10.25
N ILE A 45 -2.05 -3.16 -9.40
CA ILE A 45 -3.33 -2.55 -9.75
C ILE A 45 -3.50 -1.26 -8.95
N SER A 46 -4.03 -0.21 -9.58
CA SER A 46 -4.49 1.00 -8.89
C SER A 46 -6.00 0.93 -8.64
N PHE A 47 -6.43 1.57 -7.56
CA PHE A 47 -7.84 1.60 -7.17
C PHE A 47 -8.44 2.97 -7.53
N ALA A 48 -9.69 2.97 -8.00
CA ALA A 48 -10.44 4.19 -8.29
C ALA A 48 -11.84 4.06 -7.67
N PRO A 49 -12.16 4.83 -6.60
CA PRO A 49 -11.34 5.86 -5.96
C PRO A 49 -10.13 5.29 -5.21
N ASP A 50 -9.02 6.02 -5.22
CA ASP A 50 -7.73 5.61 -4.65
C ASP A 50 -7.75 5.66 -3.11
N THR A 51 -8.46 4.70 -2.52
CA THR A 51 -8.76 4.65 -1.09
C THR A 51 -8.60 3.23 -0.57
N LEU A 52 -8.13 3.09 0.67
CA LEU A 52 -8.01 1.78 1.32
C LEU A 52 -9.33 0.99 1.37
N PRO A 53 -10.50 1.58 1.66
CA PRO A 53 -11.78 0.87 1.62
C PRO A 53 -12.05 0.22 0.26
N GLU A 54 -11.71 0.89 -0.84
CA GLU A 54 -11.95 0.38 -2.18
C GLU A 54 -11.08 -0.84 -2.51
N ALA A 55 -9.83 -0.86 -2.03
CA ALA A 55 -8.96 -2.03 -2.10
C ALA A 55 -9.51 -3.19 -1.27
N ARG A 56 -9.99 -2.91 -0.05
CA ARG A 56 -10.60 -3.92 0.84
C ARG A 56 -11.86 -4.53 0.26
N ASN A 57 -12.69 -3.74 -0.41
CA ASN A 57 -13.89 -4.22 -1.11
C ASN A 57 -13.56 -5.18 -2.26
N ARG A 58 -12.35 -5.08 -2.83
CA ARG A 58 -11.82 -6.01 -3.84
C ARG A 58 -11.07 -7.22 -3.25
N GLY A 59 -11.11 -7.38 -1.92
CA GLY A 59 -10.45 -8.48 -1.22
C GLY A 59 -8.97 -8.26 -0.93
N TYR A 60 -8.43 -7.06 -1.17
CA TYR A 60 -7.04 -6.75 -0.83
C TYR A 60 -6.89 -6.44 0.66
N ARG A 61 -5.77 -6.85 1.24
CA ARG A 61 -5.42 -6.56 2.63
C ARG A 61 -4.26 -5.58 2.71
N LEU A 62 -4.35 -4.60 3.61
CA LEU A 62 -3.24 -3.69 3.87
C LEU A 62 -2.02 -4.50 4.31
N TRP A 63 -0.86 -4.14 3.79
CA TRP A 63 0.38 -4.80 4.17
C TRP A 63 0.62 -4.71 5.67
N SER A 64 0.97 -5.83 6.32
CA SER A 64 1.00 -5.93 7.79
C SER A 64 1.95 -4.95 8.48
N ARG A 65 3.03 -4.50 7.82
CA ARG A 65 3.92 -3.45 8.35
C ARG A 65 3.27 -2.06 8.36
N GLN A 66 2.30 -1.83 7.48
CA GLN A 66 1.53 -0.60 7.37
C GLN A 66 0.16 -0.70 8.04
N ALA A 67 -0.23 -1.91 8.46
CA ALA A 67 -1.37 -2.06 9.34
C ALA A 67 -1.11 -1.16 10.55
N PRO A 68 -2.10 -0.34 10.96
CA PRO A 68 -1.93 0.44 12.17
C PRO A 68 -1.52 -0.56 13.25
N ALA A 69 -0.38 -0.29 13.90
CA ALA A 69 -0.02 -1.00 15.10
C ALA A 69 -1.29 -0.96 15.96
N VAL A 70 -1.88 -2.12 16.18
CA VAL A 70 -3.03 -2.22 17.06
C VAL A 70 -2.41 -1.86 18.41
N GLU A 71 -2.42 -0.58 18.76
CA GLU A 71 -2.04 -0.13 20.08
C GLU A 71 -2.99 -0.88 21.00
N GLU A 72 -2.44 -1.90 21.65
CA GLU A 72 -3.06 -2.64 22.73
C GLU A 72 -3.21 -1.68 23.92
N GLN A 73 -4.13 -0.74 23.77
CA GLN A 73 -4.67 0.10 24.83
C GLN A 73 -5.84 -0.69 25.41
N ALA A 74 -5.52 -1.79 26.10
CA ALA A 74 -6.38 -2.39 27.11
C ALA A 74 -5.64 -2.30 28.44
N SER A 75 -5.45 -1.05 28.89
CA SER A 75 -5.23 -0.73 30.30
C SER A 75 -6.60 -0.43 30.90
N GLU A 76 -7.07 -1.32 31.78
CA GLU A 76 -7.57 -1.06 33.16
C GLU A 76 -8.50 -2.17 33.65
#